data_AF-M4VQW4-F1
#
_entry.id   AF-M4VQW4-F1
#
_cell.length_a   1.000
_cell.length_b   1.000
_cell.length_c   1.000
_cell.angle_alpha   90.00
_cell.angle_beta   90.00
_cell.angle_gamma   90.00
#
_symmetry.space_group_name_H-M   'P 1'
#
loop_
_entity.id
_entity.type
_entity.pdbx_description
1 polymer ?
#
loop_
_entity_poly.entity_id
_entity_poly.type
_entity_poly.pdbx_seq_one_letter_code
_entity_poly.pdbx_strand_id
1 'polypeptide(L)'
;MLSTRNYIQSSLKVLVLAAVVVLSVSSCSKKPSGIRAEVKTQKNDLNASTSAQAEAQAASLNANYTVLTVSVPNQTTSGHTVNVELQTPDGKVLPVTTQHENGYLDSQGNYTDSSRGVLVNVQARCSSDNCYKYIVMVTALRNNQMVFQSVALSYKDDCKFYSVSSSANAGSFYRSITEADNMIPRQYPSAVPQNDCAGN
;
A
#
# COMPACT_ATOMS: atom_id res chain seq x y z
N MET A 1 31.45 69.01 26.76
CA MET A 1 32.68 69.14 25.95
C MET A 1 33.10 67.71 25.58
N LEU A 2 33.15 67.26 24.32
CA LEU A 2 34.11 67.64 23.25
C LEU A 2 35.55 67.58 23.79
N SER A 3 36.53 66.87 23.22
CA SER A 3 36.61 66.03 22.00
C SER A 3 37.63 64.89 22.29
N THR A 4 38.15 64.01 21.41
CA THR A 4 38.25 63.94 19.94
C THR A 4 38.35 62.47 19.48
N ARG A 5 38.18 62.20 18.18
CA ARG A 5 38.73 61.00 17.52
C ARG A 5 40.26 61.10 17.40
N ASN A 6 40.95 59.96 17.20
CA ASN A 6 41.83 59.83 16.03
C ASN A 6 42.00 58.37 15.58
N TYR A 7 42.16 58.22 14.28
CA TYR A 7 42.35 56.99 13.49
C TYR A 7 43.73 57.11 12.82
N ILE A 8 44.36 55.99 12.39
CA ILE A 8 45.13 55.81 11.12
C ILE A 8 46.24 54.73 11.21
N GLN A 9 46.23 53.83 10.21
CA GLN A 9 47.28 52.97 9.64
C GLN A 9 48.08 52.02 10.57
N SER A 10 48.02 50.70 10.38
CA SER A 10 48.44 49.87 9.22
C SER A 10 49.93 49.51 9.22
N SER A 11 50.23 48.25 9.52
CA SER A 11 51.37 47.54 8.92
C SER A 11 51.09 46.04 8.81
N LEU A 12 51.38 45.51 7.62
CA LEU A 12 51.07 44.17 7.14
C LEU A 12 52.31 43.27 7.27
N LYS A 13 52.17 42.04 7.77
CA LYS A 13 52.98 40.81 7.50
C LYS A 13 52.51 39.68 8.46
N VAL A 14 51.91 38.52 8.09
CA VAL A 14 52.14 37.49 7.04
C VAL A 14 52.76 36.21 7.66
N LEU A 15 52.16 35.03 7.38
CA LEU A 15 52.55 33.63 7.76
C LEU A 15 52.37 33.28 9.28
N VAL A 16 52.02 32.06 9.74
CA VAL A 16 51.78 30.76 9.07
C VAL A 16 50.91 29.79 9.92
N LEU A 17 50.29 28.79 9.26
CA LEU A 17 49.64 27.53 9.72
C LEU A 17 49.21 27.36 11.20
N ALA A 18 47.96 26.93 11.39
CA ALA A 18 47.64 25.54 11.82
C ALA A 18 46.15 25.22 11.60
N ALA A 19 45.83 24.05 11.03
CA ALA A 19 44.46 23.58 10.86
C ALA A 19 44.12 22.53 11.92
N VAL A 20 43.00 22.71 12.63
CA VAL A 20 42.32 21.62 13.35
C VAL A 20 40.81 21.77 13.12
N VAL A 21 40.26 20.91 12.26
CA VAL A 21 38.81 20.77 12.08
C VAL A 21 38.31 19.74 13.08
N VAL A 22 37.46 20.15 14.02
CA VAL A 22 36.61 19.24 14.80
C VAL A 22 35.18 19.74 14.75
N LEU A 23 34.41 19.20 13.81
CA LEU A 23 32.96 19.37 13.72
C LEU A 23 32.29 18.51 14.79
N SER A 24 32.12 19.06 16.01
CA SER A 24 31.36 18.42 17.08
C SER A 24 29.84 18.57 16.90
N VAL A 25 29.30 18.01 15.82
CA VAL A 25 27.86 17.80 15.67
C VAL A 25 27.45 16.56 16.48
N SER A 26 27.29 16.74 17.79
CA SER A 26 26.74 15.72 18.70
C SER A 26 25.22 15.59 18.53
N SER A 27 24.78 15.23 17.32
CA SER A 27 23.42 14.86 16.97
C SER A 27 23.35 13.35 16.71
N CYS A 28 23.48 12.57 17.79
CA CYS A 28 23.11 11.15 17.79
C CYS A 28 21.58 11.01 17.70
N SER A 29 20.97 11.44 16.59
CA SER A 29 19.61 11.01 16.28
C SER A 29 19.68 9.52 15.95
N LYS A 30 19.16 8.69 16.86
CA LYS A 30 18.81 7.32 16.50
C LYS A 30 17.73 7.43 15.42
N LYS A 31 18.12 7.20 14.16
CA LYS A 31 17.18 7.01 13.06
C LYS A 31 16.16 5.96 13.52
N PRO A 32 14.84 6.24 13.54
CA PRO A 32 13.88 5.21 13.88
C PRO A 32 14.02 4.10 12.83
N SER A 33 14.40 2.90 13.28
CA SER A 33 14.47 1.70 12.46
C SER A 33 13.08 1.13 12.21
N GLY A 34 12.15 1.98 11.79
CA GLY A 34 10.97 1.54 11.07
C GLY A 34 11.39 1.32 9.63
N ILE A 35 11.65 0.07 9.26
CA ILE A 35 11.63 -0.32 7.85
C ILE A 35 10.20 -0.02 7.41
N ARG A 36 10.03 1.05 6.61
CA ARG A 36 8.73 1.33 6.01
C ARG A 36 8.44 0.15 5.10
N ALA A 37 7.43 -0.65 5.42
CA ALA A 37 7.04 -1.79 4.60
C ALA A 37 6.93 -1.31 3.15
N GLU A 38 7.65 -1.96 2.25
CA GLU A 38 7.71 -1.55 0.85
C GLU A 38 6.30 -1.59 0.25
N VAL A 39 5.89 -0.54 -0.47
CA VAL A 39 4.50 -0.37 -0.92
C VAL A 39 4.45 -0.51 -2.43
N LYS A 40 3.66 -1.48 -2.90
CA LYS A 40 3.44 -1.75 -4.32
C LYS A 40 2.34 -0.84 -4.81
N THR A 41 2.71 0.10 -5.67
CA THR A 41 1.81 1.08 -6.30
C THR A 41 1.48 0.71 -7.74
N GLN A 42 2.25 -0.18 -8.36
CA GLN A 42 1.99 -0.65 -9.72
C GLN A 42 0.94 -1.76 -9.72
N LYS A 43 -0.23 -1.44 -10.30
CA LYS A 43 -1.36 -2.34 -10.53
C LYS A 43 -1.24 -3.00 -11.92
N ASN A 44 -1.47 -4.31 -12.00
CA ASN A 44 -1.55 -5.06 -13.26
C ASN A 44 -2.92 -5.74 -13.39
N ASP A 45 -3.80 -5.21 -14.24
CA ASP A 45 -5.16 -5.72 -14.40
C ASP A 45 -5.19 -7.03 -15.21
N LEU A 46 -5.56 -8.12 -14.53
CA LEU A 46 -5.69 -9.48 -15.07
C LEU A 46 -6.70 -9.56 -16.22
N ASN A 47 -7.72 -8.70 -16.19
CA ASN A 47 -8.64 -8.47 -17.29
C ASN A 47 -9.05 -6.99 -17.29
N ALA A 48 -8.27 -6.15 -17.97
CA ALA A 48 -8.49 -4.71 -18.04
C ALA A 48 -9.86 -4.34 -18.64
N SER A 49 -10.37 -5.10 -19.62
CA SER A 49 -11.65 -4.83 -20.28
C SER A 49 -12.84 -5.03 -19.33
N THR A 50 -12.93 -6.20 -18.69
CA THR A 50 -13.98 -6.48 -17.69
C THR A 50 -13.83 -5.58 -16.47
N SER A 51 -12.60 -5.33 -16.01
CA SER A 51 -12.36 -4.47 -14.84
C SER A 51 -12.79 -3.02 -15.09
N ALA A 52 -12.47 -2.45 -16.27
CA ALA A 52 -12.91 -1.11 -16.64
C ALA A 52 -14.45 -1.00 -16.77
N GLN A 53 -15.11 -2.02 -17.33
CA GLN A 53 -16.57 -2.07 -17.40
C GLN A 53 -17.20 -2.15 -15.99
N ALA A 54 -16.65 -2.99 -15.11
CA ALA A 54 -17.10 -3.14 -13.74
C ALA A 54 -16.92 -1.86 -12.92
N GLU A 55 -15.76 -1.20 -13.06
CA GLU A 55 -15.43 0.06 -12.39
C GLU A 55 -16.32 1.20 -12.88
N ALA A 56 -16.58 1.30 -14.19
CA ALA A 56 -17.53 2.28 -14.75
C ALA A 56 -18.97 2.08 -14.25
N GLN A 57 -19.44 0.81 -14.20
CA GLN A 57 -20.75 0.51 -13.62
C GLN A 57 -20.80 0.89 -12.14
N ALA A 58 -19.80 0.49 -11.36
CA ALA A 58 -19.75 0.76 -9.92
C ALA A 58 -19.60 2.27 -9.62
N ALA A 59 -18.89 3.02 -10.46
CA ALA A 59 -18.81 4.48 -10.39
C ALA A 59 -20.18 5.14 -10.60
N SER A 60 -20.99 4.68 -11.55
CA SER A 60 -22.37 5.18 -11.72
C SER A 60 -23.26 4.94 -10.49
N LEU A 61 -22.91 3.95 -9.67
CA LEU A 61 -23.55 3.65 -8.39
C LEU A 61 -22.87 4.32 -7.19
N ASN A 62 -21.75 5.05 -7.35
CA ASN A 62 -20.89 5.50 -6.24
C ASN A 62 -20.48 4.34 -5.31
N ALA A 63 -19.96 3.25 -5.89
CA ALA A 63 -19.62 2.01 -5.19
C ALA A 63 -18.32 1.32 -5.70
N ASN A 64 -17.51 2.00 -6.52
CA ASN A 64 -16.18 1.54 -6.93
C ASN A 64 -15.16 1.72 -5.81
N TYR A 65 -14.94 0.67 -5.01
CA TYR A 65 -13.88 0.62 -3.99
C TYR A 65 -12.73 -0.27 -4.49
N THR A 66 -11.74 0.33 -5.12
CA THR A 66 -10.62 -0.38 -5.78
C THR A 66 -9.39 -0.44 -4.87
N VAL A 67 -8.59 -1.51 -5.00
CA VAL A 67 -7.29 -1.59 -4.34
C VAL A 67 -6.29 -0.72 -5.10
N LEU A 68 -5.73 0.29 -4.42
CA LEU A 68 -4.75 1.23 -4.97
C LEU A 68 -3.32 0.78 -4.69
N THR A 69 -3.03 0.35 -3.46
CA THR A 69 -1.70 -0.14 -3.07
C THR A 69 -1.79 -1.35 -2.15
N VAL A 70 -0.74 -2.17 -2.15
CA VAL A 70 -0.56 -3.31 -1.24
C VAL A 70 0.89 -3.29 -0.73
N SER A 71 1.10 -3.32 0.57
CA SER A 71 2.45 -3.44 1.13
C SER A 71 3.00 -4.86 1.00
N VAL A 72 4.33 -4.97 0.97
CA VAL A 72 5.02 -6.19 1.38
C VAL A 72 4.60 -6.53 2.83
N PRO A 73 4.41 -7.82 3.18
CA PRO A 73 4.08 -8.22 4.54
C PRO A 73 5.13 -7.75 5.54
N ASN A 74 4.67 -7.04 6.57
CA ASN A 74 5.49 -6.62 7.69
C ASN A 74 5.41 -7.68 8.80
N GLN A 75 6.55 -8.27 9.14
CA GLN A 75 6.63 -9.26 10.21
C GLN A 75 6.33 -8.63 11.57
N THR A 76 5.57 -9.35 12.40
CA THR A 76 5.26 -9.00 13.79
C THR A 76 5.84 -10.06 14.74
N THR A 77 5.55 -9.94 16.03
CA THR A 77 5.98 -10.92 17.05
C THR A 77 5.33 -12.29 16.87
N SER A 78 4.15 -12.36 16.25
CA SER A 78 3.32 -13.57 16.16
C SER A 78 2.81 -13.89 14.75
N GLY A 79 3.20 -13.12 13.73
CA GLY A 79 2.71 -13.29 12.36
C GLY A 79 3.08 -12.13 11.44
N HIS A 80 2.11 -11.62 10.67
CA HIS A 80 2.29 -10.53 9.71
C HIS A 80 1.14 -9.53 9.71
N THR A 81 1.47 -8.28 9.40
CA THR A 81 0.50 -7.27 8.96
C THR A 81 0.72 -6.89 7.49
N VAL A 82 -0.37 -6.64 6.77
CA VAL A 82 -0.33 -6.09 5.41
C VAL A 82 -1.15 -4.82 5.37
N ASN A 83 -0.55 -3.73 4.90
CA ASN A 83 -1.25 -2.47 4.68
C ASN A 83 -1.75 -2.42 3.25
N VAL A 84 -3.00 -2.02 3.08
CA VAL A 84 -3.70 -1.89 1.80
C VAL A 84 -4.35 -0.51 1.77
N GLU A 85 -4.17 0.22 0.68
CA GLU A 85 -4.90 1.47 0.46
C GLU A 85 -6.04 1.21 -0.53
N LEU A 86 -7.26 1.54 -0.12
CA LEU A 86 -8.44 1.48 -0.99
C LEU A 86 -8.74 2.87 -1.51
N GLN A 87 -8.98 3.01 -2.81
CA GLN A 87 -9.55 4.23 -3.37
C GLN A 87 -11.08 4.17 -3.25
N THR A 88 -11.67 5.21 -2.66
CA THR A 88 -13.12 5.38 -2.55
C THR A 88 -13.72 5.99 -3.83
N PRO A 89 -15.05 5.96 -4.01
CA PRO A 89 -15.70 6.54 -5.20
C PRO A 89 -15.46 8.04 -5.43
N ASP A 90 -15.12 8.82 -4.39
CA ASP A 90 -14.70 10.23 -4.49
C ASP A 90 -13.16 10.43 -4.58
N GLY A 91 -12.41 9.36 -4.86
CA GLY A 91 -10.96 9.41 -5.04
C GLY A 91 -10.14 9.57 -3.76
N LYS A 92 -10.76 9.53 -2.56
CA LYS A 92 -10.04 9.53 -1.29
C LYS A 92 -9.39 8.17 -1.05
N VAL A 93 -8.39 8.15 -0.17
CA VAL A 93 -7.73 6.92 0.28
C VAL A 93 -8.31 6.50 1.63
N LEU A 94 -8.77 5.25 1.70
CA LEU A 94 -9.15 4.55 2.91
C LEU A 94 -8.04 3.54 3.26
N PRO A 95 -7.22 3.78 4.30
CA PRO A 95 -6.19 2.83 4.73
C PRO A 95 -6.83 1.64 5.46
N VAL A 96 -6.36 0.43 5.15
CA VAL A 96 -6.77 -0.83 5.77
C VAL A 96 -5.53 -1.61 6.15
N THR A 97 -5.43 -2.05 7.41
CA THR A 97 -4.40 -2.98 7.86
C THR A 97 -5.04 -4.33 8.15
N THR A 98 -4.56 -5.39 7.49
CA THR A 98 -4.97 -6.78 7.75
C THR A 98 -3.95 -7.44 8.67
N GLN A 99 -4.40 -8.39 9.50
CA GLN A 99 -3.59 -9.00 10.56
C GLN A 99 -3.68 -10.52 10.47
N HIS A 100 -2.53 -11.18 10.38
CA HIS A 100 -2.39 -12.62 10.15
C HIS A 100 -1.47 -13.17 11.24
N GLU A 101 -2.04 -13.35 12.44
CA GLU A 101 -1.32 -13.55 13.70
C GLU A 101 -1.59 -14.95 14.29
N ASN A 102 -0.65 -15.49 15.07
CA ASN A 102 -0.80 -16.76 15.80
C ASN A 102 -1.19 -17.97 14.91
N GLY A 103 -0.72 -17.99 13.66
CA GLY A 103 -1.08 -19.03 12.67
C GLY A 103 -2.44 -18.83 11.99
N TYR A 104 -3.18 -17.77 12.31
CA TYR A 104 -4.38 -17.40 11.56
C TYR A 104 -3.98 -16.73 10.24
N LEU A 105 -4.24 -17.42 9.14
CA LEU A 105 -3.93 -16.98 7.78
C LEU A 105 -4.96 -16.02 7.18
N ASP A 106 -6.17 -15.94 7.74
CA ASP A 106 -7.28 -15.14 7.25
C ASP A 106 -7.55 -13.92 8.15
N SER A 107 -7.80 -12.77 7.51
CA SER A 107 -8.18 -11.51 8.15
C SER A 107 -9.47 -10.99 7.51
N GLN A 108 -10.40 -10.45 8.30
CA GLN A 108 -11.65 -9.89 7.80
C GLN A 108 -12.09 -8.65 8.58
N GLY A 109 -12.74 -7.72 7.91
CA GLY A 109 -13.27 -6.49 8.52
C GLY A 109 -14.24 -5.77 7.59
N ASN A 110 -15.10 -4.93 8.17
CA ASN A 110 -16.13 -4.20 7.43
C ASN A 110 -15.97 -2.70 7.66
N TYR A 111 -16.18 -1.90 6.62
CA TYR A 111 -16.24 -0.44 6.66
C TYR A 111 -17.60 0.04 6.15
N THR A 112 -18.30 0.86 6.94
CA THR A 112 -19.61 1.41 6.55
C THR A 112 -19.45 2.82 6.02
N ASP A 113 -19.65 3.01 4.72
CA ASP A 113 -19.79 4.33 4.12
C ASP A 113 -21.26 4.79 4.21
N SER A 114 -21.59 5.41 5.34
CA SER A 114 -22.92 5.99 5.58
C SER A 114 -23.26 7.11 4.60
N SER A 115 -22.27 7.79 4.00
CA SER A 115 -22.52 8.88 3.03
C SER A 115 -22.99 8.36 1.67
N ARG A 116 -22.66 7.10 1.33
CA ARG A 116 -23.03 6.43 0.07
C ARG A 116 -24.04 5.30 0.26
N GLY A 117 -24.40 4.98 1.49
CA GLY A 117 -25.23 3.81 1.81
C GLY A 117 -24.58 2.51 1.32
N VAL A 118 -23.26 2.37 1.53
CA VAL A 118 -22.49 1.18 1.11
C VAL A 118 -21.79 0.55 2.31
N LEU A 119 -21.90 -0.76 2.44
CA LEU A 119 -21.07 -1.58 3.30
C LEU A 119 -19.93 -2.17 2.48
N VAL A 120 -18.69 -1.98 2.91
CA VAL A 120 -17.49 -2.51 2.26
C VAL A 120 -16.93 -3.64 3.13
N ASN A 121 -17.10 -4.87 2.69
CA ASN A 121 -16.51 -6.05 3.35
C ASN A 121 -15.12 -6.30 2.75
N VAL A 122 -14.10 -6.36 3.61
CA VAL A 122 -12.73 -6.69 3.23
C VAL A 122 -12.37 -8.05 3.83
N GLN A 123 -11.98 -8.99 2.98
CA GLN A 123 -11.39 -10.27 3.35
C GLN A 123 -9.95 -10.30 2.82
N ALA A 124 -9.02 -10.87 3.57
CA ALA A 124 -7.63 -11.04 3.14
C ALA A 124 -7.05 -12.37 3.64
N ARG A 125 -6.10 -12.93 2.89
CA ARG A 125 -5.44 -14.20 3.19
C ARG A 125 -3.94 -14.12 2.89
N CYS A 126 -3.12 -14.51 3.86
CA CYS A 126 -1.75 -14.97 3.65
C CYS A 126 -1.79 -16.46 3.32
N SER A 127 -1.03 -16.92 2.31
CA SER A 127 -1.13 -18.33 1.86
C SER A 127 -0.18 -19.28 2.58
N SER A 128 0.57 -18.77 3.56
CA SER A 128 1.65 -19.44 4.28
C SER A 128 2.11 -18.57 5.45
N ASP A 129 2.82 -19.17 6.40
CA ASP A 129 3.33 -18.49 7.61
C ASP A 129 4.38 -17.39 7.34
N ASN A 130 4.90 -17.31 6.12
CA ASN A 130 5.78 -16.22 5.65
C ASN A 130 5.05 -15.17 4.78
N CYS A 131 3.73 -15.32 4.61
CA CYS A 131 2.86 -14.54 3.75
C CYS A 131 3.39 -14.32 2.31
N TYR A 132 4.04 -15.33 1.72
CA TYR A 132 4.64 -15.20 0.39
C TYR A 132 3.63 -14.82 -0.71
N LYS A 133 2.43 -15.39 -0.67
CA LYS A 133 1.29 -15.00 -1.51
C LYS A 133 0.21 -14.38 -0.62
N TYR A 134 -0.16 -13.14 -0.91
CA TYR A 134 -1.20 -12.39 -0.24
C TYR A 134 -2.33 -12.08 -1.22
N ILE A 135 -3.58 -12.34 -0.83
CA ILE A 135 -4.77 -11.99 -1.59
C ILE A 135 -5.71 -11.15 -0.71
N VAL A 136 -6.28 -10.09 -1.26
CA VAL A 136 -7.31 -9.26 -0.63
C VAL A 136 -8.50 -9.10 -1.55
N MET A 137 -9.69 -9.29 -1.01
CA MET A 137 -10.98 -9.20 -1.69
C MET A 137 -11.83 -8.14 -1.00
N VAL A 138 -12.13 -7.08 -1.74
CA VAL A 138 -12.96 -5.94 -1.31
C VAL A 138 -14.31 -6.09 -2.01
N THR A 139 -15.39 -6.21 -1.24
CA THR A 139 -16.75 -6.36 -1.77
C THR A 139 -17.61 -5.20 -1.27
N ALA A 140 -18.16 -4.42 -2.20
CA ALA A 140 -19.08 -3.34 -1.90
C ALA A 140 -20.53 -3.84 -2.01
N LEU A 141 -21.30 -3.63 -0.94
CA LEU A 141 -22.71 -4.02 -0.85
C LEU A 141 -23.58 -2.78 -0.66
N ARG A 142 -24.67 -2.70 -1.43
CA ARG A 142 -25.77 -1.75 -1.20
C ARG A 142 -27.05 -2.54 -1.01
N ASN A 143 -27.87 -2.17 -0.03
CA ASN A 143 -29.11 -2.88 0.31
C ASN A 143 -28.91 -4.41 0.48
N ASN A 144 -27.77 -4.80 1.08
CA ASN A 144 -27.34 -6.19 1.27
C ASN A 144 -27.10 -7.00 -0.04
N GLN A 145 -26.96 -6.33 -1.19
CA GLN A 145 -26.60 -6.94 -2.48
C GLN A 145 -25.19 -6.51 -2.90
N MET A 146 -24.39 -7.45 -3.40
CA MET A 146 -23.08 -7.15 -3.98
C MET A 146 -23.25 -6.33 -5.27
N VAL A 147 -22.68 -5.12 -5.31
CA VAL A 147 -22.72 -4.23 -6.48
C VAL A 147 -21.37 -4.13 -7.19
N PHE A 148 -20.28 -4.32 -6.45
CA PHE A 148 -18.91 -4.29 -6.96
C PHE A 148 -18.01 -5.17 -6.10
N GLN A 149 -16.98 -5.75 -6.72
CA GLN A 149 -15.93 -6.49 -6.05
C GLN A 149 -14.60 -6.20 -6.73
N SER A 150 -13.56 -5.94 -5.95
CA SER A 150 -12.18 -5.81 -6.42
C SER A 150 -11.33 -6.83 -5.68
N VAL A 151 -10.56 -7.63 -6.40
CA VAL A 151 -9.61 -8.59 -5.83
C VAL A 151 -8.20 -8.18 -6.25
N ALA A 152 -7.28 -8.13 -5.30
CA ALA A 152 -5.85 -7.95 -5.55
C ALA A 152 -5.04 -9.14 -5.04
N LEU A 153 -4.05 -9.55 -5.81
CA LEU A 153 -3.11 -10.65 -5.55
C LEU A 153 -1.68 -10.09 -5.62
N SER A 154 -0.90 -10.33 -4.56
CA SER A 154 0.47 -9.84 -4.41
C SER A 154 1.38 -10.98 -3.96
N TYR A 155 2.52 -11.14 -4.62
CA TYR A 155 3.60 -12.04 -4.21
C TYR A 155 4.70 -11.25 -3.56
N LYS A 156 5.19 -11.64 -2.38
CA LYS A 156 6.13 -10.87 -1.55
C LYS A 156 7.22 -10.16 -2.35
N ASP A 157 7.87 -10.90 -3.25
CA ASP A 157 9.08 -10.49 -3.98
C ASP A 157 8.81 -9.85 -5.37
N ASP A 158 7.54 -9.63 -5.74
CA ASP A 158 7.12 -8.90 -6.95
C ASP A 158 6.96 -7.40 -6.68
N CYS A 159 7.30 -6.54 -7.64
CA CYS A 159 7.20 -5.08 -7.51
C CYS A 159 5.84 -4.48 -7.89
N LYS A 160 4.95 -5.34 -8.38
CA LYS A 160 3.57 -5.03 -8.74
C LYS A 160 2.60 -5.94 -8.00
N PHE A 161 1.33 -5.57 -8.00
CA PHE A 161 0.24 -6.48 -7.63
C PHE A 161 -0.71 -6.67 -8.82
N TYR A 162 -1.31 -7.84 -8.89
CA TYR A 162 -2.31 -8.18 -9.88
C TYR A 162 -3.70 -7.82 -9.36
N SER A 163 -4.61 -7.38 -10.23
CA SER A 163 -5.99 -7.05 -9.84
C SER A 163 -7.03 -7.52 -10.84
N VAL A 164 -8.24 -7.76 -10.36
CA VAL A 164 -9.43 -7.92 -11.18
C VAL A 164 -10.63 -7.29 -10.48
N SER A 165 -11.44 -6.55 -11.23
CA SER A 165 -12.68 -5.94 -10.77
C SER A 165 -13.89 -6.59 -11.45
N SER A 166 -14.98 -6.79 -10.70
CA SER A 166 -16.25 -7.36 -11.17
C SER A 166 -17.44 -6.56 -10.63
N SER A 167 -18.55 -6.55 -11.38
CA SER A 167 -19.82 -5.92 -11.01
C SER A 167 -20.99 -6.78 -11.46
N ALA A 168 -22.22 -6.42 -11.07
CA ALA A 168 -23.42 -7.22 -11.35
C ALA A 168 -23.68 -7.48 -12.86
N ASN A 169 -23.19 -6.63 -13.77
CA ASN A 169 -23.33 -6.83 -15.23
C ASN A 169 -21.98 -7.03 -15.95
N ALA A 170 -20.85 -7.03 -15.24
CA ALA A 170 -19.52 -7.22 -15.82
C ALA A 170 -18.69 -8.19 -14.97
N GLY A 171 -18.60 -9.44 -15.44
CA GLY A 171 -17.96 -10.53 -14.73
C GLY A 171 -18.89 -11.24 -13.73
N SER A 172 -18.34 -12.24 -13.05
CA SER A 172 -18.99 -12.93 -11.94
C SER A 172 -18.26 -12.61 -10.65
N PHE A 173 -19.00 -12.36 -9.57
CA PHE A 173 -18.42 -12.22 -8.24
C PHE A 173 -17.88 -13.56 -7.72
N TYR A 174 -16.71 -13.52 -7.08
CA TYR A 174 -16.25 -14.61 -6.22
C TYR A 174 -17.07 -14.59 -4.92
N ARG A 175 -17.56 -15.76 -4.49
CA ARG A 175 -18.40 -15.93 -3.29
C ARG A 175 -17.58 -15.90 -2.00
N SER A 176 -16.28 -16.17 -2.09
CA SER A 176 -15.35 -16.19 -0.96
C SER A 176 -13.91 -15.96 -1.41
N ILE A 177 -13.05 -15.55 -0.48
CA ILE A 177 -11.61 -15.44 -0.76
C ILE A 177 -10.96 -16.79 -1.14
N THR A 178 -11.49 -17.91 -0.63
CA THR A 178 -11.07 -19.26 -1.04
C THR A 178 -11.41 -19.56 -2.50
N GLU A 179 -12.55 -19.08 -3.01
CA GLU A 179 -12.90 -19.24 -4.42
C GLU A 179 -12.00 -18.37 -5.31
N ALA A 180 -11.78 -17.10 -4.93
CA ALA A 180 -10.87 -16.20 -5.64
C ALA A 180 -9.45 -16.78 -5.72
N ASP A 181 -8.91 -17.28 -4.59
CA ASP A 181 -7.56 -17.86 -4.53
C ASP A 181 -7.38 -19.12 -5.38
N ASN A 182 -8.45 -19.93 -5.52
CA ASN A 182 -8.45 -21.12 -6.37
C ASN A 182 -8.70 -20.80 -7.85
N MET A 183 -9.47 -19.76 -8.16
CA MET A 183 -9.90 -19.45 -9.53
C MET A 183 -8.96 -18.49 -10.25
N ILE A 184 -8.38 -17.48 -9.58
CA ILE A 184 -7.49 -16.51 -10.22
C ILE A 184 -6.31 -17.18 -10.95
N PRO A 185 -5.55 -18.11 -10.34
CA PRO A 185 -4.46 -18.79 -11.04
C PRO A 185 -4.90 -19.68 -12.20
N ARG A 186 -6.17 -20.14 -12.20
CA ARG A 186 -6.75 -20.98 -13.27
C ARG A 186 -7.28 -20.15 -14.44
N GLN A 187 -7.90 -19.01 -14.14
CA GLN A 187 -8.45 -18.08 -15.12
C GLN A 187 -7.35 -17.22 -15.76
N TYR A 188 -6.30 -16.91 -14.99
CA TYR A 188 -5.21 -16.04 -15.39
C TYR A 188 -3.86 -16.72 -15.10
N PRO A 189 -3.37 -17.59 -15.98
CA PRO A 189 -2.08 -18.27 -15.81
C PRO A 189 -0.86 -17.33 -15.75
N SER A 190 -1.02 -16.06 -16.11
CA SER A 190 -0.04 -14.98 -15.95
C SER A 190 0.04 -14.39 -14.53
N ALA A 191 -0.89 -14.75 -13.65
CA ALA A 191 -0.95 -14.33 -12.24
C ALA A 191 -0.03 -15.19 -11.35
N VAL A 192 1.23 -15.35 -11.77
CA VAL A 192 2.27 -16.15 -11.11
C VAL A 192 3.42 -15.24 -10.67
N PRO A 193 4.16 -15.58 -9.59
CA PRO A 193 5.25 -14.74 -9.10
C PRO A 193 6.32 -14.52 -10.18
N GLN A 194 6.81 -13.29 -10.26
CA GLN A 194 7.87 -12.86 -11.18
C GLN A 194 9.22 -12.68 -10.46
N ASN A 195 9.18 -12.39 -9.16
CA ASN A 195 10.32 -12.03 -8.31
C ASN A 195 11.12 -10.83 -8.86
N ASP A 196 10.42 -9.85 -9.43
CA ASP A 196 10.99 -8.74 -10.20
C ASP A 196 11.45 -7.53 -9.36
N CYS A 197 11.37 -7.61 -8.03
CA CYS A 197 12.04 -6.63 -7.14
C CYS A 197 13.52 -6.93 -6.86
N ALA A 198 14.03 -8.13 -7.14
CA ALA A 198 15.36 -8.58 -6.69
C ALA A 198 16.56 -7.97 -7.47
N GLY A 199 16.43 -6.74 -7.98
CA GLY A 199 17.36 -6.15 -8.95
C GLY A 199 17.68 -4.66 -8.79
N ASN A 200 17.36 -4.03 -7.65
CA ASN A 200 17.72 -2.63 -7.31
C ASN A 200 18.63 -2.56 -6.09
#